data_AF-V2XQD6-F1
#
_entry.id   AF-V2XQD6-F1
#
_cell.length_a   1.000
_cell.length_b   1.000
_cell.length_c   1.000
_cell.angle_alpha   90.00
_cell.angle_beta   90.00
_cell.angle_gamma   90.00
#
_symmetry.space_group_name_H-M   'P 1'
#
loop_
_entity.id
_entity.type
_entity.pdbx_description
1 polymer ?
#
loop_
_entity_poly.entity_id
_entity_poly.type
_entity_poly.pdbx_seq_one_letter_code
_entity_poly.pdbx_strand_id
1 'polypeptide(L)'
;MISGIGDEDMILGLPWLRYHNPTIDWETGEMQFPPRRKIQIKRFRGVLDNLEPEVLIGAKITASQEMAHQQQTVKKDIDELIPSYLLGYRDRFEKGKAERFPPSQTYDHMIDLKLDFVLRNCKLYLLSPAEQAEQDKFLEENL
;
A
#
# COMPACT_ATOMS: atom_id res chain seq x y z
N MET A 1 -21.06 -8.90 10.98
CA MET A 1 -19.71 -8.93 10.36
C MET A 1 -19.70 -10.17 9.49
N ILE A 2 -20.00 -10.01 8.20
CA ILE A 2 -20.25 -11.12 7.28
C ILE A 2 -19.51 -10.71 6.00
N SER A 3 -18.31 -11.23 5.78
CA SER A 3 -17.69 -11.10 4.46
C SER A 3 -18.60 -11.78 3.45
N GLY A 4 -18.98 -11.06 2.39
CA GLY A 4 -19.78 -11.60 1.28
C GLY A 4 -18.99 -12.66 0.53
N ILE A 5 -18.99 -13.87 1.07
CA ILE A 5 -18.29 -15.06 0.59
C ILE A 5 -19.28 -16.02 -0.09
N GLY A 6 -20.50 -15.57 -0.41
CA GLY A 6 -21.46 -16.39 -1.15
C GLY A 6 -21.76 -17.73 -0.47
N ASP A 7 -21.79 -18.80 -1.27
CA ASP A 7 -21.96 -20.19 -0.84
C ASP A 7 -20.59 -20.88 -0.59
N GLU A 8 -19.48 -20.15 -0.68
CA GLU A 8 -18.15 -20.70 -0.53
C GLU A 8 -17.73 -20.80 0.94
N ASP A 9 -17.13 -21.92 1.38
CA ASP A 9 -16.70 -22.06 2.77
C ASP A 9 -15.42 -21.28 3.10
N MET A 10 -14.56 -21.01 2.10
CA MET A 10 -13.27 -20.33 2.29
C MET A 10 -12.69 -19.82 0.96
N ILE A 11 -12.10 -18.62 0.97
CA ILE A 11 -11.32 -18.07 -0.15
C ILE A 11 -9.82 -18.28 0.14
N LEU A 12 -9.14 -18.99 -0.76
CA LEU A 12 -7.70 -19.23 -0.67
C LEU A 12 -6.95 -18.30 -1.63
N GLY A 13 -6.11 -17.42 -1.06
CA GLY A 13 -5.29 -16.51 -1.85
C GLY A 13 -4.14 -17.21 -2.60
N LEU A 14 -3.64 -16.54 -3.63
CA LEU A 14 -2.46 -16.95 -4.41
C LEU A 14 -1.22 -17.34 -3.56
N PRO A 15 -0.85 -16.62 -2.48
CA PRO A 15 0.28 -17.03 -1.64
C PRO A 15 0.11 -18.41 -1.00
N TRP A 16 -1.12 -18.73 -0.58
CA TRP A 16 -1.45 -20.01 0.04
C TRP A 16 -1.33 -21.15 -0.98
N LEU A 17 -1.87 -20.94 -2.19
CA LEU A 17 -1.79 -21.90 -3.30
C LEU A 17 -0.34 -22.18 -3.69
N ARG A 18 0.52 -21.15 -3.74
CA ARG A 18 1.95 -21.32 -4.03
C ARG A 18 2.69 -22.12 -2.95
N TYR A 19 2.36 -21.93 -1.68
CA TYR A 19 3.04 -22.61 -0.58
C TYR A 19 2.70 -24.10 -0.53
N HIS A 20 1.42 -24.44 -0.68
CA HIS A 20 0.97 -25.84 -0.59
C HIS A 20 1.04 -26.59 -1.92
N ASN A 21 1.06 -25.86 -3.04
CA ASN A 21 1.14 -26.36 -4.41
C ASN A 21 0.28 -27.62 -4.67
N PRO A 22 -1.03 -27.58 -4.37
CA PRO A 22 -1.93 -28.69 -4.65
C PRO A 22 -2.12 -28.87 -6.15
N THR A 23 -2.54 -30.07 -6.56
CA THR A 23 -3.05 -30.32 -7.90
C THR A 23 -4.52 -29.98 -7.92
N ILE A 24 -4.93 -29.00 -8.74
CA ILE A 24 -6.31 -28.53 -8.83
C ILE A 24 -6.85 -28.90 -10.21
N ASP A 25 -7.97 -29.60 -10.22
CA ASP A 25 -8.77 -29.78 -11.42
C ASP A 25 -9.89 -28.73 -11.43
N TRP A 26 -9.78 -27.76 -12.34
CA TRP A 26 -10.71 -26.63 -12.41
C TRP A 26 -12.05 -26.99 -13.06
N GLU A 27 -12.15 -28.10 -13.81
CA GLU A 27 -13.42 -28.54 -14.41
C GLU A 27 -14.31 -29.26 -13.39
N THR A 28 -13.69 -30.03 -12.48
CA THR A 28 -14.41 -30.80 -11.45
C THR A 28 -14.45 -30.10 -10.09
N GLY A 29 -13.59 -29.12 -9.85
CA GLY A 29 -13.48 -28.41 -8.57
C GLY A 29 -12.74 -29.21 -7.49
N GLU A 30 -12.07 -30.31 -7.86
CA GLU A 30 -11.33 -31.14 -6.91
C GLU A 30 -9.89 -30.64 -6.69
N MET A 31 -9.44 -30.72 -5.44
CA MET A 31 -8.09 -30.36 -5.04
C MET A 31 -7.40 -31.55 -4.36
N GLN A 32 -6.26 -31.98 -4.91
CA GLN A 32 -5.49 -33.12 -4.41
C GLN A 32 -4.11 -32.68 -3.92
N PHE A 33 -3.73 -33.14 -2.73
CA PHE A 33 -2.39 -32.90 -2.19
C PHE A 33 -1.47 -34.06 -2.53
N PRO A 34 -0.31 -33.81 -3.17
CA PRO A 34 0.67 -34.87 -3.38
C PRO A 34 1.13 -35.40 -2.01
N PRO A 35 1.28 -36.72 -1.84
CA PRO A 35 1.77 -37.29 -0.60
C PRO A 35 3.14 -36.71 -0.28
N ARG A 36 3.28 -36.11 0.90
CA ARG A 36 4.57 -35.57 1.37
C ARG A 36 5.61 -36.67 1.29
N ARG A 37 6.60 -36.53 0.40
CA ARG A 37 7.80 -37.39 0.39
C ARG A 37 8.44 -37.27 1.78
N LYS A 38 8.33 -38.32 2.59
CA LYS A 38 9.08 -38.45 3.83
C LYS A 38 10.55 -38.50 3.45
N ILE A 39 11.25 -37.37 3.51
CA ILE A 39 12.70 -37.37 3.47
C ILE A 39 13.14 -38.05 4.76
N GLN A 40 13.73 -39.23 4.66
CA GLN A 40 14.40 -39.83 5.81
C GLN A 40 15.67 -39.03 6.09
N ILE A 41 15.55 -38.02 6.96
CA ILE A 41 16.69 -37.31 7.50
C ILE A 41 17.49 -38.33 8.31
N LYS A 42 18.72 -38.64 7.88
CA LYS A 42 19.65 -39.43 8.69
C LYS A 42 19.85 -38.66 10.00
N ARG A 43 19.39 -39.27 11.09
CA ARG A 43 19.37 -38.80 12.47
C ARG A 43 20.57 -37.90 12.80
N PHE A 44 20.35 -36.58 12.85
CA PHE A 44 21.27 -35.66 13.52
C PHE A 44 21.27 -36.02 15.01
N ARG A 45 22.44 -36.28 15.58
CA ARG A 45 22.63 -36.55 17.01
C ARG A 45 23.28 -35.32 17.64
N GLY A 46 22.50 -34.27 17.77
CA GLY A 46 22.85 -33.06 18.52
C GLY A 46 21.57 -32.46 19.08
N VAL A 47 21.65 -31.97 20.32
CA VAL A 47 20.59 -31.21 20.97
C VAL A 47 20.66 -29.79 20.39
N LEU A 48 19.58 -29.30 19.77
CA LEU A 48 19.47 -27.93 19.28
C LEU A 48 18.69 -27.08 20.31
N ASP A 49 19.14 -27.12 21.57
CA ASP A 49 18.61 -26.26 22.63
C ASP A 49 19.58 -25.09 22.80
N ASN A 50 19.57 -24.17 21.84
CA ASN A 50 19.98 -22.79 22.07
C ASN A 50 18.77 -21.90 21.81
N LEU A 51 17.67 -22.17 22.52
CA LEU A 51 16.58 -21.20 22.63
C LEU A 51 16.83 -20.39 23.90
N GLU A 52 17.43 -19.23 23.74
CA GLU A 52 17.35 -18.20 24.78
C GLU A 52 15.86 -17.95 25.08
N PRO A 53 15.45 -17.90 26.35
CA PRO A 53 14.05 -17.77 26.72
C PRO A 53 13.46 -16.49 26.09
N GLU A 54 12.49 -16.66 25.19
CA GLU A 54 11.80 -15.57 24.54
C GLU A 54 11.06 -14.73 25.60
N VAL A 55 11.54 -13.50 25.80
CA VAL A 55 10.79 -12.46 26.52
C VAL A 55 9.58 -12.09 25.67
N LEU A 56 8.40 -12.55 26.07
CA LEU A 56 7.10 -12.15 25.56
C LEU A 56 6.90 -10.65 25.79
N ILE A 57 7.15 -9.82 24.77
CA ILE A 57 6.73 -8.42 24.78
C ILE A 57 5.58 -8.33 23.80
N GLY A 58 4.39 -8.04 24.33
CA GLY A 58 3.23 -7.65 23.54
C GLY A 58 3.60 -6.44 22.70
N ALA A 59 3.59 -6.63 21.37
CA ALA A 59 3.99 -5.68 20.34
C ALA A 59 5.45 -5.18 20.44
N LYS A 60 6.44 -6.06 20.16
CA LYS A 60 7.77 -5.59 19.77
C LYS A 60 7.74 -5.10 18.33
N ILE A 61 8.22 -3.89 18.13
CA ILE A 61 8.73 -3.45 16.84
C ILE A 61 9.77 -4.51 16.44
N THR A 62 9.56 -5.19 15.32
CA THR A 62 10.49 -6.27 14.91
C THR A 62 11.84 -5.64 14.61
N ALA A 63 12.96 -6.33 14.84
CA ALA A 63 14.30 -5.84 14.47
C ALA A 63 14.36 -5.32 13.02
N SER A 64 13.61 -5.93 12.09
CA SER A 64 13.44 -5.45 10.71
C SER A 64 12.75 -4.08 10.60
N GLN A 65 11.75 -3.79 11.44
CA GLN A 65 11.05 -2.51 11.49
C GLN A 65 11.92 -1.43 12.13
N GLU A 66 12.65 -1.76 13.21
CA GLU A 66 13.66 -0.85 13.78
C GLU A 66 14.76 -0.52 12.78
N MET A 67 15.28 -1.51 12.05
CA MET A 67 16.26 -1.29 10.97
C MET A 67 15.69 -0.41 9.85
N ALA A 68 14.41 -0.56 9.49
CA ALA A 68 13.75 0.30 8.50
C ALA A 68 13.60 1.74 8.98
N HIS A 69 13.29 1.96 10.27
CA HIS A 69 13.22 3.29 10.87
C HIS A 69 14.61 3.93 11.08
N GLN A 70 15.64 3.11 11.34
CA GLN A 70 17.03 3.55 11.49
C GLN A 70 17.74 3.79 10.16
N GLN A 71 17.16 3.38 9.03
CA GLN A 71 17.53 3.93 7.73
C GLN A 71 17.09 5.40 7.70
N GLN A 72 17.85 6.25 8.39
CA GLN A 72 18.01 7.63 7.98
C GLN A 72 18.52 7.54 6.55
N THR A 73 17.63 7.74 5.59
CA THR A 73 18.02 8.11 4.25
C THR A 73 18.82 9.39 4.45
N VAL A 74 20.16 9.28 4.42
CA VAL A 74 21.03 10.42 4.15
C VAL A 74 20.33 11.16 3.03
N LYS A 75 20.01 12.45 3.24
CA LYS A 75 19.36 13.28 2.23
C LYS A 75 20.35 13.42 1.08
N LYS A 76 20.42 12.39 0.24
CA LYS A 76 21.16 12.40 -1.01
C LYS A 76 20.55 13.51 -1.83
N ASP A 77 21.42 14.24 -2.52
CA ASP A 77 20.95 15.30 -3.38
C ASP A 77 20.02 14.71 -4.44
N ILE A 78 18.98 15.47 -4.81
CA ILE A 78 17.95 15.01 -5.76
C ILE A 78 18.61 14.58 -7.08
N ASP A 79 19.72 15.21 -7.47
CA ASP A 79 20.44 14.93 -8.70
C ASP A 79 21.17 13.58 -8.69
N GLU A 80 21.49 13.01 -7.52
CA GLU A 80 22.10 11.68 -7.40
C GLU A 80 21.06 10.56 -7.44
N LEU A 81 19.82 10.86 -7.05
CA LEU A 81 18.72 9.89 -7.02
C LEU A 81 18.04 9.77 -8.40
N ILE A 82 18.06 10.84 -9.18
CA ILE A 82 17.45 10.86 -10.50
C ILE A 82 18.38 10.18 -11.51
N PRO A 83 17.92 9.12 -12.18
CA PRO A 83 18.67 8.53 -13.28
C PRO A 83 19.02 9.58 -14.36
N SER A 84 20.20 9.49 -14.97
CA SER A 84 20.71 10.51 -15.89
C SER A 84 19.75 10.90 -17.03
N TYR A 85 18.94 9.95 -17.52
CA TYR A 85 17.94 10.20 -18.56
C TYR A 85 16.74 11.04 -18.10
N LEU A 86 16.52 11.18 -16.79
CA LEU A 86 15.42 11.93 -16.17
C LEU A 86 15.86 13.27 -15.59
N LEU A 87 17.15 13.61 -15.63
CA LEU A 87 17.65 14.90 -15.17
C LEU A 87 16.99 16.08 -15.89
N GLY A 88 16.56 15.90 -17.16
CA GLY A 88 15.78 16.90 -17.88
C GLY A 88 14.39 17.20 -17.28
N TYR A 89 13.88 16.31 -16.42
CA TYR A 89 12.61 16.44 -15.70
C TYR A 89 12.80 16.70 -14.21
N ARG A 90 13.96 17.22 -13.80
CA ARG A 90 14.29 17.54 -12.40
C ARG A 90 13.16 18.25 -11.66
N ASP A 91 12.50 19.20 -12.32
CA ASP A 91 11.38 19.96 -11.78
C ASP A 91 10.21 19.08 -11.31
N ARG A 92 10.00 17.89 -11.90
CA ARG A 92 8.94 16.95 -11.49
C ARG A 92 9.27 16.16 -10.23
N PHE A 93 10.54 16.12 -9.85
CA PHE A 93 11.02 15.45 -8.63
C PHE A 93 11.15 16.42 -7.45
N GLU A 94 11.09 17.73 -7.72
CA GLU A 94 11.09 18.77 -6.70
C GLU A 94 9.69 18.87 -6.07
N LYS A 95 9.57 18.51 -4.77
CA LYS A 95 8.29 18.41 -4.06
C LYS A 95 7.37 19.61 -4.26
N GLY A 96 7.89 20.84 -4.08
CA GLY A 96 7.09 22.05 -4.21
C GLY A 96 6.59 22.34 -5.63
N LYS A 97 7.38 21.98 -6.67
CA LYS A 97 6.95 22.14 -8.07
C LYS A 97 5.99 21.04 -8.49
N ALA A 98 6.14 19.83 -7.93
CA ALA A 98 5.28 18.69 -8.21
C ALA A 98 3.87 18.83 -7.61
N GLU A 99 3.73 19.56 -6.50
CA GLU A 99 2.43 19.84 -5.85
C GLU A 99 1.59 20.89 -6.60
N ARG A 100 2.22 21.71 -7.46
CA ARG A 100 1.51 22.75 -8.23
C ARG A 100 0.80 22.13 -9.45
N PHE A 101 -0.38 22.66 -9.78
CA PHE A 101 -1.05 22.32 -11.04
C PHE A 101 -0.15 22.59 -12.25
N PRO A 102 -0.20 21.74 -13.28
CA PRO A 102 0.49 22.00 -14.53
C PRO A 102 -0.02 23.31 -15.15
N PRO A 103 0.79 23.95 -16.02
CA PRO A 103 0.30 25.08 -16.80
C PRO A 103 -0.90 24.64 -17.66
N SER A 104 -1.81 25.58 -17.90
CA SER A 104 -2.99 25.36 -18.73
C SER A 104 -2.60 24.81 -20.11
N GLN A 105 -3.30 23.78 -20.56
CA GLN A 105 -3.03 23.06 -21.79
C GLN A 105 -4.17 23.27 -22.80
N THR A 106 -3.87 23.08 -24.09
CA THR A 106 -4.87 23.22 -25.16
C THR A 106 -5.96 22.16 -25.11
N TYR A 107 -5.71 21.07 -24.39
CA TYR A 107 -6.64 19.97 -24.15
C TYR A 107 -7.29 20.03 -22.76
N ASP A 108 -7.13 21.13 -22.03
CA ASP A 108 -7.93 21.37 -20.83
C ASP A 108 -9.41 21.44 -21.24
N HIS A 109 -10.21 20.53 -20.69
CA HIS A 109 -11.61 20.44 -21.02
C HIS A 109 -12.40 21.58 -20.35
N MET A 110 -13.04 22.41 -21.15
CA MET A 110 -13.98 23.41 -20.66
C MET A 110 -15.26 22.72 -20.18
N ILE A 111 -15.79 23.15 -19.04
CA ILE A 111 -17.10 22.71 -18.56
C ILE A 111 -18.16 23.53 -19.29
N ASP A 112 -18.71 22.97 -20.37
CA ASP A 112 -19.76 23.60 -21.16
C ASP A 112 -21.09 23.60 -20.40
N LEU A 113 -21.48 24.76 -19.88
CA LEU A 113 -22.77 24.93 -19.23
C LEU A 113 -23.89 25.07 -20.26
N LYS A 114 -25.05 24.50 -19.97
CA LYS A 114 -26.26 24.70 -20.79
C LYS A 114 -26.72 26.16 -20.70
N LEU A 115 -27.34 26.69 -21.75
CA LEU A 115 -27.79 28.09 -21.80
C LEU A 115 -28.76 28.45 -20.65
N ASP A 116 -29.61 27.51 -20.25
CA ASP A 116 -30.58 27.66 -19.17
C ASP A 116 -30.04 27.24 -17.78
N PHE A 117 -28.72 27.05 -17.65
CA PHE A 117 -28.13 26.60 -16.40
C PHE A 117 -28.21 27.68 -15.33
N VAL A 118 -28.91 27.37 -14.25
CA VAL A 118 -28.92 28.16 -13.03
C VAL A 118 -28.04 27.48 -12.00
N LEU A 119 -27.06 28.21 -11.46
CA LEU A 119 -26.19 27.71 -10.40
C LEU A 119 -27.04 27.35 -9.18
N ARG A 120 -26.97 26.08 -8.77
CA ARG A 120 -27.61 25.63 -7.53
C ARG A 120 -26.67 25.87 -6.37
N ASN A 121 -26.95 26.91 -5.59
CA ASN A 121 -26.30 27.09 -4.30
C ASN A 121 -26.90 26.09 -3.31
N CYS A 122 -26.18 24.99 -3.07
CA CYS A 122 -26.54 24.01 -2.04
C CYS A 122 -25.99 24.47 -0.68
N LYS A 123 -26.73 24.20 0.40
CA LYS A 123 -26.24 24.47 1.76
C LYS A 123 -25.01 23.60 2.00
N LEU A 124 -23.91 24.22 2.42
CA LEU A 124 -22.73 23.51 2.88
C LEU A 124 -23.11 22.65 4.10
N TYR A 125 -22.55 21.44 4.18
CA TYR A 125 -22.68 20.65 5.39
C TYR A 125 -22.03 21.39 6.56
N LEU A 126 -22.69 21.36 7.72
CA LEU A 126 -22.12 21.92 8.93
C LEU A 126 -20.91 21.08 9.32
N LEU A 127 -19.75 21.71 9.38
CA LEU A 127 -18.53 21.12 9.90
C LEU A 127 -18.48 21.32 11.42
N SER A 128 -17.90 20.36 12.13
CA SER A 128 -17.53 20.56 13.53
C SER A 128 -16.40 21.61 13.64
N PRO A 129 -16.21 22.24 14.80
CA PRO A 129 -15.15 23.26 14.97
C PRO A 129 -13.74 22.75 14.64
N ALA A 130 -13.47 21.46 14.89
CA ALA A 130 -12.18 20.85 14.56
C ALA A 130 -12.00 20.65 13.05
N GLU A 131 -13.05 20.20 12.35
CA GLU A 131 -13.02 20.04 10.89
C GLU A 131 -12.92 21.38 10.18
N GLN A 132 -13.61 22.41 10.67
CA GLN A 132 -13.51 23.77 10.13
C GLN A 132 -12.10 24.31 10.27
N ALA A 133 -11.46 24.15 11.44
CA ALA A 133 -10.09 24.60 11.65
C ALA A 133 -9.09 23.91 10.71
N GLU A 134 -9.25 22.61 10.47
CA GLU A 134 -8.38 21.89 9.52
C GLU A 134 -8.66 22.29 8.07
N GLN A 135 -9.93 22.53 7.72
CA GLN A 135 -10.30 23.07 6.41
C GLN A 135 -9.68 24.45 6.18
N ASP A 136 -9.83 25.36 7.13
CA ASP A 136 -9.33 26.73 7.01
C ASP A 136 -7.80 26.72 6.87
N LYS A 137 -7.11 25.92 7.68
CA LYS A 137 -5.67 25.69 7.56
C LYS A 137 -5.28 25.15 6.18
N PHE A 138 -6.00 24.16 5.67
CA PHE A 138 -5.74 23.61 4.33
C PHE A 138 -5.93 24.67 3.24
N LEU A 139 -6.96 25.51 3.34
CA LEU A 139 -7.21 26.59 2.40
C LEU A 139 -6.11 27.65 2.45
N GLU A 140 -5.65 28.05 3.63
CA GLU A 140 -4.52 28.99 3.80
C GLU A 140 -3.20 28.46 3.22
N GLU A 141 -2.98 27.14 3.26
CA GLU A 141 -1.76 26.52 2.71
C GLU A 141 -1.78 26.40 1.17
N ASN A 142 -2.95 26.33 0.53
CA ASN A 142 -3.10 25.93 -0.88
C ASN A 142 -3.72 26.98 -1.81
N LEU A 143 -4.31 28.06 -1.29
CA LEU A 143 -4.86 29.20 -2.07
C LEU A 143 -3.92 30.41 -2.07
#